data_AF-A0A495ZE59-F1
#
_entry.id   AF-A0A495ZE59-F1
#
_cell.length_a   1.000
_cell.length_b   1.000
_cell.length_c   1.000
_cell.angle_alpha   90.00
_cell.angle_beta   90.00
_cell.angle_gamma   90.00
#
_symmetry.space_group_name_H-M   'P 1'
#
loop_
_entity.id
_entity.type
_entity.pdbx_description
1 polymer ?
#
loop_
_entity_poly.entity_id
_entity_poly.type
_entity_poly.pdbx_seq_one_letter_code
_entity_poly.pdbx_strand_id
1 'polypeptide(L)'
;MKLDYSEKSPDTHKVTIASEKYSILQEIEQSINNIVDIEFDWEGKRFEKPSSETLSDAIDLMKSLLLQIYLNNDLWSKWFDPFIYSNEVGYICIGWHYEDKALHFRIKNNDMNYRKIWSSSGKTKSEKKQLNLQNCISLWKWLIE
;
A
#
# COMPACT_ATOMS: atom_id res chain seq x y z
N MET A 1 -55.98 -7.54 -8.41
CA MET A 1 -54.83 -6.67 -8.74
C MET A 1 -54.33 -6.03 -7.47
N LYS A 2 -53.13 -6.43 -7.01
CA LYS A 2 -52.22 -5.68 -6.13
C LYS A 2 -50.92 -6.48 -6.13
N LEU A 3 -49.94 -6.01 -6.91
CA LEU A 3 -48.57 -6.52 -6.87
C LEU A 3 -47.89 -5.80 -5.71
N ASP A 4 -47.49 -6.57 -4.71
CA ASP A 4 -46.74 -6.09 -3.56
C ASP A 4 -45.26 -6.01 -3.97
N TYR A 5 -44.80 -4.81 -4.28
CA TYR A 5 -43.38 -4.54 -4.51
C TYR A 5 -42.71 -4.36 -3.15
N SER A 6 -42.26 -5.48 -2.58
CA SER A 6 -41.26 -5.47 -1.52
C SER A 6 -39.93 -5.00 -2.13
N GLU A 7 -39.70 -3.68 -2.08
CA GLU A 7 -38.38 -3.10 -2.24
C GLU A 7 -37.47 -3.65 -1.13
N LYS A 8 -36.66 -4.65 -1.46
CA LYS A 8 -35.51 -5.01 -0.64
C LYS A 8 -34.52 -3.84 -0.73
N SER A 9 -34.53 -2.99 0.29
CA SER A 9 -33.54 -1.94 0.50
C SER A 9 -32.14 -2.56 0.38
N PRO A 10 -31.25 -2.03 -0.48
CA PRO A 10 -29.89 -2.53 -0.56
C PRO A 10 -29.20 -2.35 0.80
N ASP A 11 -28.58 -3.42 1.32
CA ASP A 11 -27.80 -3.44 2.55
C ASP A 11 -26.91 -2.19 2.65
N THR A 12 -27.33 -1.19 3.42
CA THR A 12 -26.62 0.08 3.62
C THR A 12 -25.20 -0.13 4.10
N HIS A 13 -24.93 -1.21 4.85
CA HIS A 13 -23.59 -1.61 5.27
C HIS A 13 -22.67 -1.98 4.09
N LYS A 14 -23.17 -2.65 3.06
CA LYS A 14 -22.36 -3.02 1.89
C LYS A 14 -22.01 -1.79 1.03
N VAL A 15 -22.92 -0.82 0.99
CA VAL A 15 -22.73 0.44 0.26
C VAL A 15 -21.67 1.31 0.94
N THR A 16 -21.73 1.47 2.27
CA THR A 16 -20.75 2.26 3.04
C THR A 16 -19.33 1.69 2.95
N ILE A 17 -19.20 0.37 3.08
CA ILE A 17 -17.90 -0.31 2.97
C ILE A 17 -17.33 -0.16 1.54
N ALA A 18 -18.17 -0.24 0.51
CA ALA A 18 -17.73 -0.02 -0.87
C ALA A 18 -17.25 1.42 -1.10
N SER A 19 -17.93 2.44 -0.58
CA SER A 19 -17.51 3.84 -0.73
C SER A 19 -16.19 4.14 -0.02
N GLU A 20 -15.96 3.59 1.18
CA GLU A 20 -14.71 3.77 1.93
C GLU A 20 -13.50 3.19 1.18
N LYS A 21 -13.67 2.04 0.51
CA LYS A 21 -12.61 1.44 -0.32
C LYS A 21 -12.16 2.34 -1.46
N TYR A 22 -13.13 2.92 -2.16
CA TYR A 22 -12.81 3.78 -3.30
C TYR A 22 -12.08 5.04 -2.83
N SER A 23 -12.41 5.57 -1.64
CA SER A 23 -11.70 6.71 -1.05
C SER A 23 -10.24 6.38 -0.73
N ILE A 24 -9.97 5.30 0.02
CA ILE A 24 -8.61 4.94 0.43
C ILE A 24 -7.71 4.67 -0.77
N LEU A 25 -8.23 3.94 -1.78
CA LEU A 25 -7.44 3.68 -2.97
C LEU A 25 -7.13 4.96 -3.74
N GLN A 26 -8.09 5.88 -3.88
CA GLN A 26 -7.89 7.17 -4.52
C GLN A 26 -6.86 8.03 -3.77
N GLU A 27 -6.89 8.02 -2.44
CA GLU A 27 -5.93 8.76 -1.61
C GLU A 27 -4.51 8.21 -1.76
N ILE A 28 -4.34 6.89 -1.85
CA ILE A 28 -3.05 6.25 -2.09
C ILE A 28 -2.55 6.55 -3.50
N GLU A 29 -3.40 6.41 -4.51
CA GLU A 29 -3.07 6.76 -5.90
C GLU A 29 -2.63 8.22 -6.00
N GLN A 30 -3.38 9.14 -5.39
CA GLN A 30 -3.05 10.55 -5.37
C GLN A 30 -1.73 10.80 -4.66
N SER A 31 -1.49 10.15 -3.52
CA SER A 31 -0.22 10.26 -2.78
C SER A 31 0.97 9.79 -3.61
N ILE A 32 0.81 8.71 -4.37
CA ILE A 32 1.85 8.20 -5.28
C ILE A 32 2.08 9.19 -6.43
N ASN A 33 1.02 9.66 -7.08
CA ASN A 33 1.12 10.61 -8.19
C ASN A 33 1.69 11.96 -7.75
N ASN A 34 1.43 12.41 -6.53
CA ASN A 34 1.97 13.68 -6.02
C ASN A 34 3.48 13.64 -5.74
N ILE A 35 4.10 12.45 -5.64
CA ILE A 35 5.55 12.31 -5.40
C ILE A 35 6.36 13.05 -6.46
N VAL A 36 5.90 13.01 -7.72
CA VAL A 36 6.60 13.63 -8.84
C VAL A 36 6.48 15.15 -8.90
N ASP A 37 5.55 15.71 -8.12
CA ASP A 37 5.29 17.14 -8.01
C ASP A 37 5.98 17.77 -6.80
N ILE A 38 6.60 16.95 -5.93
CA ILE A 38 7.46 17.46 -4.86
C ILE A 38 8.67 18.14 -5.53
N GLU A 39 8.80 19.45 -5.30
CA GLU A 39 9.97 20.24 -5.69
C GLU A 39 11.21 19.67 -5.02
N PHE A 40 11.85 18.74 -5.71
CA PHE A 40 13.18 18.25 -5.41
C PHE A 40 14.07 18.66 -6.57
N ASP A 41 15.35 18.91 -6.30
CA ASP A 41 16.33 19.16 -7.36
C ASP A 41 16.65 17.84 -8.08
N TRP A 42 15.66 17.33 -8.83
CA TRP A 42 15.73 16.12 -9.63
C TRP A 42 16.77 16.25 -10.75
N GLU A 43 17.23 17.47 -11.05
CA GLU A 43 18.25 17.77 -12.06
C GLU A 43 19.69 17.76 -11.51
N GLY A 44 19.85 17.61 -10.19
CA GLY A 44 21.15 17.44 -9.54
C GLY A 44 21.81 16.11 -9.93
N LYS A 45 23.13 16.12 -10.17
CA LYS A 45 23.92 14.89 -10.39
C LYS A 45 23.69 13.93 -9.21
N ARG A 46 22.94 12.83 -9.46
CA ARG A 46 22.58 11.70 -8.57
C ARG A 46 21.12 11.66 -8.12
N PHE A 47 20.30 12.65 -8.42
CA PHE A 47 18.86 12.58 -8.18
C PHE A 47 18.15 12.02 -9.41
N GLU A 48 17.25 11.07 -9.21
CA GLU A 48 16.44 10.47 -10.27
C GLU A 48 14.97 10.57 -9.87
N LYS A 49 14.17 11.19 -10.73
CA LYS A 49 12.72 11.24 -10.58
C LYS A 49 12.14 9.84 -10.84
N PRO A 50 11.17 9.34 -10.05
CA PRO A 50 10.46 8.11 -10.38
C PRO A 50 9.87 8.17 -11.79
N SER A 51 10.05 7.10 -12.56
CA SER A 51 9.47 6.98 -13.89
C SER A 51 7.96 6.79 -13.80
N SER A 52 7.24 7.06 -14.89
CA SER A 52 5.81 6.74 -15.00
C SER A 52 5.53 5.25 -14.79
N GLU A 53 6.44 4.39 -15.27
CA GLU A 53 6.38 2.94 -15.03
C GLU A 53 6.49 2.62 -13.54
N THR A 54 7.42 3.25 -12.82
CA THR A 54 7.57 3.08 -11.37
C THR A 54 6.34 3.53 -10.59
N LEU A 55 5.70 4.63 -11.00
CA LEU A 55 4.42 5.08 -10.41
C LEU A 55 3.31 4.06 -10.63
N SER A 56 3.15 3.57 -11.87
CA SER A 56 2.15 2.57 -12.23
C SER A 56 2.34 1.28 -11.44
N ASP A 57 3.57 0.77 -11.38
CA ASP A 57 3.96 -0.42 -10.64
C ASP A 57 3.59 -0.31 -9.14
N ALA A 58 3.86 0.86 -8.54
CA ALA A 58 3.54 1.12 -7.14
C ALA A 58 2.03 1.16 -6.89
N ILE A 59 1.26 1.79 -7.79
CA ILE A 59 -0.20 1.84 -7.72
C ILE A 59 -0.79 0.44 -7.86
N ASP A 60 -0.35 -0.34 -8.84
CA ASP A 60 -0.87 -1.69 -9.10
C ASP A 60 -0.57 -2.67 -7.96
N LEU A 61 0.62 -2.54 -7.36
CA LEU A 61 0.97 -3.25 -6.13
C LEU A 61 0.00 -2.90 -4.99
N MET A 62 -0.28 -1.61 -4.77
CA MET A 62 -1.16 -1.16 -3.69
C MET A 62 -2.62 -1.57 -3.91
N LYS A 63 -3.12 -1.48 -5.14
CA LYS A 63 -4.42 -2.03 -5.55
C LYS A 63 -4.53 -3.50 -5.19
N SER A 64 -3.50 -4.26 -5.57
CA SER A 64 -3.45 -5.71 -5.36
C SER A 64 -3.39 -6.08 -3.88
N LEU A 65 -2.61 -5.35 -3.07
CA LEU A 65 -2.53 -5.56 -1.63
C LEU A 65 -3.85 -5.22 -0.95
N LEU A 66 -4.40 -4.02 -1.20
CA LEU A 66 -5.66 -3.56 -0.62
C LEU A 66 -6.81 -4.52 -0.92
N LEU A 67 -6.91 -4.98 -2.17
CA LEU A 67 -7.94 -5.94 -2.56
C LEU A 67 -7.80 -7.25 -1.77
N GLN A 68 -6.59 -7.78 -1.62
CA GLN A 68 -6.37 -9.02 -0.87
C GLN A 68 -6.63 -8.88 0.63
N ILE A 69 -6.23 -7.75 1.24
CA ILE A 69 -6.52 -7.45 2.65
C ILE A 69 -8.03 -7.29 2.84
N TYR A 70 -8.69 -6.54 1.96
CA TYR A 70 -10.13 -6.31 2.02
C TYR A 70 -10.94 -7.62 1.94
N LEU A 71 -10.54 -8.54 1.07
CA LEU A 71 -11.18 -9.86 0.97
C LEU A 71 -11.00 -10.71 2.24
N ASN A 72 -10.20 -10.25 3.21
CA ASN A 72 -9.98 -10.86 4.50
C ASN A 72 -10.38 -9.89 5.64
N ASN A 73 -11.62 -9.97 6.09
CA ASN A 73 -12.20 -9.05 7.10
C ASN A 73 -11.32 -8.86 8.35
N ASP A 74 -10.65 -9.92 8.82
CA ASP A 74 -9.79 -9.84 10.01
C ASP A 74 -8.57 -8.95 9.75
N LEU A 75 -7.95 -9.06 8.56
CA LEU A 75 -6.83 -8.20 8.16
C LEU A 75 -7.31 -6.77 7.89
N TRP A 76 -8.48 -6.60 7.29
CA TRP A 76 -9.06 -5.29 7.00
C TRP A 76 -9.30 -4.47 8.28
N SER A 77 -9.80 -5.11 9.35
CA SER A 77 -10.01 -4.45 10.65
C SER A 77 -8.75 -3.85 11.27
N LYS A 78 -7.57 -4.28 10.80
CA LYS A 78 -6.25 -3.83 11.24
C LYS A 78 -5.53 -2.98 10.18
N TRP A 79 -6.21 -2.59 9.11
CA TRP A 79 -5.62 -1.72 8.09
C TRP A 79 -5.34 -0.32 8.66
N PHE A 80 -4.21 0.24 8.25
CA PHE A 80 -3.86 1.64 8.49
C PHE A 80 -3.01 2.14 7.32
N ASP A 81 -3.05 3.45 7.09
CA ASP A 81 -2.49 4.04 5.88
C ASP A 81 -0.96 3.95 5.83
N PRO A 82 -0.39 3.68 4.64
CA PRO A 82 1.05 3.68 4.47
C PRO A 82 1.63 5.10 4.50
N PHE A 83 2.89 5.21 4.89
CA PHE A 83 3.71 6.36 4.50
C PHE A 83 4.31 6.09 3.11
N ILE A 84 4.22 7.10 2.24
CA ILE A 84 4.67 7.01 0.85
C ILE A 84 5.65 8.14 0.58
N TYR A 85 6.80 7.81 0.00
CA TYR A 85 7.83 8.78 -0.36
C TYR A 85 8.68 8.27 -1.52
N SER A 86 9.49 9.15 -2.11
CA SER A 86 10.56 8.77 -3.03
C SER A 86 11.93 9.02 -2.43
N ASN A 87 12.91 8.26 -2.88
CA ASN A 87 14.31 8.47 -2.50
C ASN A 87 15.10 9.11 -3.66
N GLU A 88 16.36 9.41 -3.37
CA GLU A 88 17.25 10.12 -4.30
C GLU A 88 17.46 9.38 -5.63
N VAL A 89 17.23 8.07 -5.69
CA VAL A 89 17.49 7.24 -6.88
C VAL A 89 16.22 6.74 -7.53
N GLY A 90 15.12 7.50 -7.43
CA GLY A 90 13.89 7.29 -8.21
C GLY A 90 13.06 6.08 -7.81
N TYR A 91 13.30 5.51 -6.62
CA TYR A 91 12.39 4.50 -6.09
C TYR A 91 11.16 5.17 -5.48
N ILE A 92 10.04 4.49 -5.56
CA ILE A 92 8.90 4.72 -4.66
C ILE A 92 9.03 3.78 -3.48
N CYS A 93 8.90 4.35 -2.29
CA CYS A 93 8.94 3.65 -1.03
C CYS A 93 7.58 3.76 -0.36
N ILE A 94 6.98 2.61 -0.06
CA ILE A 94 5.70 2.50 0.64
C ILE A 94 5.99 1.74 1.92
N GLY A 95 5.54 2.23 3.08
CA GLY A 95 5.79 1.50 4.30
C GLY A 95 4.75 1.67 5.38
N TRP A 96 4.90 0.82 6.39
CA TRP A 96 4.04 0.76 7.57
C TRP A 96 4.89 0.48 8.81
N HIS A 97 4.42 0.99 9.95
CA HIS A 97 4.98 0.72 11.26
C HIS A 97 3.89 0.13 12.16
N TYR A 98 4.22 -0.93 12.89
CA TYR A 98 3.35 -1.53 13.89
C TYR A 98 4.19 -2.03 15.05
N GLU A 99 3.95 -1.49 16.24
CA GLU A 99 4.74 -1.78 17.45
C GLU A 99 6.25 -1.67 17.20
N ASP A 100 7.00 -2.77 17.35
CA ASP A 100 8.44 -2.83 17.15
C ASP A 100 8.85 -3.22 15.72
N LYS A 101 7.89 -3.30 14.79
CA LYS A 101 8.07 -3.75 13.41
C LYS A 101 7.87 -2.62 12.40
N ALA A 102 8.60 -2.73 11.30
CA ALA A 102 8.38 -1.93 10.10
C ALA A 102 8.44 -2.81 8.84
N LEU A 103 7.56 -2.52 7.90
CA LEU A 103 7.54 -3.12 6.57
C LEU A 103 7.68 -2.01 5.53
N HIS A 104 8.63 -2.17 4.62
CA HIS A 104 8.87 -1.21 3.55
C HIS A 104 8.90 -1.95 2.22
N PHE A 105 8.10 -1.52 1.25
CA PHE A 105 8.21 -1.89 -0.16
C PHE A 105 9.00 -0.81 -0.90
N ARG A 106 9.86 -1.24 -1.82
CA ARG A 106 10.65 -0.38 -2.69
C ARG A 106 10.44 -0.83 -4.11
N ILE A 107 9.96 0.08 -4.95
CA ILE A 107 9.55 -0.18 -6.33
C ILE A 107 10.36 0.74 -7.26
N LYS A 108 10.95 0.18 -8.30
CA LYS A 108 11.55 0.91 -9.42
C LYS A 108 11.63 0.04 -10.68
N ASN A 109 10.97 0.45 -11.76
CA ASN A 109 11.03 -0.20 -13.08
C ASN A 109 10.99 -1.75 -13.01
N ASN A 110 9.89 -2.34 -12.55
CA ASN A 110 9.71 -3.78 -12.31
C ASN A 110 10.63 -4.42 -11.24
N ASP A 111 11.60 -3.71 -10.67
CA ASP A 111 12.36 -4.15 -9.50
C ASP A 111 11.60 -3.80 -8.22
N MET A 112 11.00 -4.82 -7.60
CA MET A 112 10.26 -4.69 -6.36
C MET A 112 10.95 -5.48 -5.24
N ASN A 113 11.28 -4.80 -4.16
CA ASN A 113 11.87 -5.40 -2.97
C ASN A 113 11.05 -5.04 -1.74
N TYR A 114 11.11 -5.87 -0.71
CA TYR A 114 10.67 -5.48 0.62
C TYR A 114 11.82 -5.50 1.62
N ARG A 115 11.64 -4.73 2.69
CA ARG A 115 12.46 -4.79 3.89
C ARG A 115 11.56 -4.93 5.11
N LYS A 116 11.81 -5.98 5.89
CA LYS A 116 11.28 -6.16 7.24
C LYS A 116 12.30 -5.61 8.23
N ILE A 117 11.85 -4.86 9.22
CA ILE A 117 12.66 -4.36 10.34
C ILE A 117 11.92 -4.71 11.62
N TRP A 118 12.61 -5.25 12.62
CA TRP A 118 11.99 -5.60 13.92
C TRP A 118 13.00 -5.57 15.06
N SER A 119 12.54 -5.59 16.30
CA SER A 119 13.40 -5.72 17.46
C SER A 119 13.45 -7.16 17.96
N SER A 120 14.63 -7.63 18.35
CA SER A 120 14.80 -8.95 18.96
C SER A 120 15.95 -8.91 19.97
N SER A 121 15.65 -9.25 21.23
CA SER A 121 16.62 -9.23 22.33
C SER A 121 17.33 -7.87 22.48
N GLY A 122 16.56 -6.77 22.38
CA GLY A 122 17.09 -5.40 22.47
C GLY A 122 17.94 -4.94 21.28
N LYS A 123 17.96 -5.69 20.17
CA LYS A 123 18.69 -5.34 18.94
C LYS A 123 17.74 -5.21 17.77
N THR A 124 17.95 -4.19 16.95
CA THR A 124 17.28 -4.06 15.66
C THR A 124 17.78 -5.13 14.68
N LYS A 125 16.85 -5.78 14.00
CA LYS A 125 17.06 -6.77 12.95
C LYS A 125 16.43 -6.27 11.66
N SER A 126 16.97 -6.73 10.53
CA SER A 126 16.40 -6.42 9.23
C SER A 126 16.57 -7.57 8.24
N GLU A 127 15.58 -7.78 7.38
CA GLU A 127 15.63 -8.70 6.25
C GLU A 127 15.21 -7.96 4.98
N LYS A 128 15.98 -8.09 3.90
CA LYS A 128 15.61 -7.59 2.56
C LYS A 128 15.50 -8.76 1.59
N LYS A 129 14.40 -8.85 0.86
CA LYS A 129 14.16 -9.86 -0.19
C LYS A 129 13.34 -9.26 -1.34
N GLN A 130 13.26 -10.00 -2.45
CA GLN A 130 12.38 -9.65 -3.56
C GLN A 130 10.92 -9.67 -3.11
N LEU A 131 10.16 -8.66 -3.52
CA LEU A 131 8.73 -8.60 -3.35
C LEU A 131 8.05 -9.32 -4.51
N ASN A 132 7.04 -10.11 -4.20
CA ASN A 132 6.14 -10.68 -5.21
C ASN A 132 4.70 -10.54 -4.70
N LEU A 133 3.74 -10.47 -5.62
CA LEU A 133 2.34 -10.27 -5.24
C LEU A 133 1.80 -11.38 -4.31
N GLN A 134 2.33 -12.59 -4.44
CA GLN A 134 1.94 -13.76 -3.65
C GLN A 134 2.34 -13.66 -2.17
N ASN A 135 3.43 -12.95 -1.85
CA ASN A 135 3.93 -12.83 -0.48
C ASN A 135 3.40 -11.58 0.26
N CYS A 136 2.70 -10.69 -0.44
CA CYS A 136 2.19 -9.44 0.11
C CYS A 136 1.31 -9.66 1.36
N ILE A 137 0.38 -10.62 1.32
CA ILE A 137 -0.47 -10.93 2.48
C ILE A 137 0.32 -11.52 3.64
N SER A 138 1.28 -12.41 3.37
CA SER A 138 2.12 -12.97 4.41
C SER A 138 3.00 -11.90 5.08
N LEU A 139 3.45 -10.89 4.33
CA LEU A 139 4.17 -9.75 4.86
C LEU A 139 3.28 -8.85 5.70
N TRP A 140 2.04 -8.61 5.26
CA TRP A 140 1.06 -7.86 6.05
C TRP A 140 0.74 -8.55 7.38
N LYS A 141 0.49 -9.86 7.35
CA LYS A 141 0.28 -10.66 8.56
C LYS A 141 1.46 -10.57 9.51
N TRP A 142 2.68 -10.74 9.01
CA TRP A 142 3.90 -10.61 9.83
C TRP A 142 4.02 -9.26 10.55
N LEU A 143 3.52 -8.17 9.91
CA LEU A 143 3.57 -6.84 10.48
C LEU A 143 2.61 -6.70 11.67
N ILE A 144 1.40 -7.26 11.58
CA ILE A 144 0.29 -7.01 12.52
C ILE A 144 0.02 -8.14 13.54
N GLU A 145 0.77 -9.24 13.43
CA GLU A 145 0.78 -10.41 14.34
C GLU A 145 2.09 -10.44 15.12
#